data_AF-A0A6B2XAR5-F1
#
_entry.id   AF-A0A6B2XAR5-F1
#
_cell.length_a   1.000
_cell.length_b   1.000
_cell.length_c   1.000
_cell.angle_alpha   90.00
_cell.angle_beta   90.00
_cell.angle_gamma   90.00
#
_symmetry.space_group_name_H-M   'P 1'
#
loop_
_entity.id
_entity.type
_entity.pdbx_description
1 polymer ?
#
loop_
_entity_poly.entity_id
_entity_poly.type
_entity_poly.pdbx_seq_one_letter_code
_entity_poly.pdbx_strand_id
1 'polypeptide(L)'
;MIDFPGSRPMCGDTVKIIADALVMTITGAVVSRGVLREGYGFVELVLPDGDPQQRRDLERAASYQYRVYVDGALLYSSPPLRVHETRRESDGSLVVVGSP
;
A
#
# COMPACT_ATOMS: atom_id res chain seq x y z
N MET A 1 -1.91 10.54 -15.74
CA MET A 1 -1.04 11.23 -14.76
C MET A 1 -1.06 10.35 -13.51
N ILE A 2 0.08 9.79 -13.11
CA ILE A 2 0.14 8.98 -11.89
C ILE A 2 0.42 9.96 -10.76
N ASP A 3 -0.63 10.44 -10.11
CA ASP A 3 -0.49 11.43 -9.05
C ASP A 3 -0.03 10.73 -7.76
N PHE A 4 0.87 11.37 -7.02
CA PHE A 4 1.23 10.94 -5.67
C PHE A 4 -0.03 11.05 -4.78
N PRO A 5 -0.31 10.10 -3.88
CA PRO A 5 -1.49 10.24 -3.03
C PRO A 5 -1.34 11.54 -2.23
N GLY A 6 -2.37 12.38 -2.28
CA GLY A 6 -2.39 13.61 -1.49
C GLY A 6 -2.43 13.31 0.01
N SER A 7 -2.43 14.35 0.83
CA SER A 7 -2.54 14.22 2.30
C SER A 7 -3.90 13.67 2.76
N ARG A 8 -4.91 13.66 1.88
CA ARG A 8 -6.22 13.07 2.17
C ARG A 8 -6.16 11.56 1.93
N PRO A 9 -6.51 10.74 2.93
CA PRO A 9 -6.53 9.29 2.74
C PRO A 9 -7.59 8.88 1.71
N MET A 10 -7.21 7.96 0.85
CA MET A 10 -8.08 7.24 -0.07
C MET A 10 -8.42 5.90 0.55
N CYS A 11 -9.71 5.60 0.67
CA CYS A 11 -10.20 4.35 1.24
C CYS A 11 -10.78 3.47 0.14
N GLY A 12 -10.37 2.20 0.10
CA GLY A 12 -10.89 1.19 -0.81
C GLY A 12 -11.24 -0.09 -0.07
N ASP A 13 -11.84 -1.03 -0.80
CA ASP A 13 -12.21 -2.36 -0.31
C ASP A 13 -11.30 -3.48 -0.84
N THR A 14 -10.47 -3.15 -1.83
CA THR A 14 -9.61 -4.12 -2.50
C THR A 14 -8.33 -3.42 -2.93
N VAL A 15 -7.21 -4.11 -2.77
CA VAL A 15 -5.93 -3.68 -3.32
C VAL A 15 -5.26 -4.81 -4.07
N LYS A 16 -4.77 -4.50 -5.26
CA LYS A 16 -3.88 -5.37 -6.00
C LYS A 16 -2.45 -4.85 -5.84
N ILE A 17 -1.57 -5.65 -5.28
CA ILE A 17 -0.16 -5.30 -5.08
C ILE A 17 0.70 -6.16 -6.02
N ILE A 18 1.66 -5.52 -6.65
CA ILE A 18 2.67 -6.11 -7.51
C ILE A 18 4.01 -5.79 -6.87
N ALA A 19 4.70 -6.80 -6.35
CA ALA A 19 5.98 -6.66 -5.69
C ALA A 19 6.95 -7.70 -6.26
N ASP A 20 8.02 -7.24 -6.92
CA ASP A 20 8.95 -8.11 -7.66
C ASP A 20 8.22 -9.07 -8.63
N ALA A 21 8.27 -10.39 -8.37
CA ALA A 21 7.57 -11.42 -9.15
C ALA A 21 6.18 -11.80 -8.60
N LEU A 22 5.78 -11.19 -7.48
CA LEU A 22 4.56 -11.50 -6.75
C LEU A 22 3.42 -10.56 -7.16
N VAL A 23 2.27 -11.16 -7.41
CA VAL A 23 1.00 -10.45 -7.59
C VAL A 23 0.02 -10.97 -6.57
N MET A 24 -0.46 -10.08 -5.71
CA MET A 24 -1.44 -10.42 -4.69
C MET A 24 -2.64 -9.48 -4.76
N THR A 25 -3.79 -10.01 -4.36
CA THR A 25 -5.02 -9.25 -4.20
C THR A 25 -5.48 -9.43 -2.76
N ILE A 26 -5.65 -8.31 -2.06
CA ILE A 26 -6.12 -8.27 -0.67
C ILE A 26 -7.47 -7.56 -0.67
N THR A 27 -8.45 -8.17 -0.03
CA THR A 27 -9.79 -7.61 0.16
C THR A 27 -10.00 -7.24 1.62
N GLY A 28 -10.74 -6.17 1.87
CA GLY A 28 -10.98 -5.57 3.18
C GLY A 28 -10.67 -4.07 3.19
N ALA A 29 -10.72 -3.45 4.38
CA ALA A 29 -10.49 -2.02 4.50
C ALA A 29 -9.04 -1.66 4.11
N VAL A 30 -8.87 -0.97 2.99
CA VAL A 30 -7.57 -0.48 2.50
C VAL A 30 -7.54 1.03 2.63
N VAL A 31 -6.43 1.58 3.14
CA VAL A 31 -6.21 3.03 3.15
C VAL A 31 -4.87 3.35 2.49
N SER A 32 -4.88 4.28 1.54
CA SER A 32 -3.66 4.86 0.95
C SER A 32 -3.60 6.34 1.26
N ARG A 33 -2.47 6.83 1.76
CA ARG A 33 -2.25 8.26 2.03
C ARG A 33 -0.82 8.69 1.75
N GLY A 34 -0.65 9.92 1.26
CA GLY A 34 0.64 10.58 1.24
C GLY A 34 0.96 11.18 2.61
N VAL A 35 2.18 10.99 3.07
CA VAL A 35 2.73 11.61 4.28
C VAL A 35 4.04 12.31 3.95
N LEU A 36 4.26 13.48 4.52
CA LEU A 36 5.54 14.19 4.43
C LEU A 36 6.35 13.87 5.68
N ARG A 37 7.55 13.30 5.49
CA ARG A 37 8.52 13.08 6.57
C ARG A 37 9.84 13.73 6.17
N GLU A 38 10.34 14.65 7.00
CA GLU A 38 11.63 15.33 6.79
C GLU A 38 11.77 16.02 5.42
N GLY A 39 10.66 16.52 4.84
CA GLY A 39 10.65 17.17 3.52
C GLY A 39 10.53 16.20 2.33
N TYR A 40 10.47 14.89 2.57
CA TYR A 40 10.27 13.87 1.54
C TYR A 40 8.85 13.31 1.58
N GLY A 41 8.30 13.03 0.39
CA GLY A 41 6.97 12.43 0.23
C GLY A 41 7.05 10.91 0.33
N PHE A 42 6.32 10.35 1.29
CA PHE A 42 6.11 8.91 1.44
C PHE A 42 4.64 8.57 1.26
N VAL A 43 4.39 7.32 0.90
CA VAL A 43 3.08 6.72 0.83
C VAL A 43 2.97 5.76 2.00
N GLU A 44 1.89 5.84 2.76
CA GLU A 44 1.49 4.78 3.68
C GLU A 44 0.31 4.03 3.05
N LEU A 45 0.51 2.73 2.83
CA LEU A 45 -0.53 1.80 2.44
C LEU A 45 -0.88 0.93 3.66
N VAL A 46 -2.09 1.11 4.17
CA VAL A 46 -2.66 0.33 5.27
C VAL A 46 -3.51 -0.78 4.69
N LEU A 47 -3.20 -2.01 5.09
CA LEU A 47 -3.81 -3.24 4.64
C LEU A 47 -4.50 -3.91 5.83
N PRO A 48 -5.65 -4.57 5.62
CA PRO A 48 -6.29 -5.36 6.66
C PRO A 48 -5.36 -6.49 7.09
N ASP A 49 -5.56 -7.02 8.31
CA ASP A 49 -4.87 -8.25 8.69
C ASP A 49 -5.23 -9.35 7.69
N GLY A 50 -4.20 -10.01 7.17
CA GLY A 50 -4.28 -10.85 5.99
C GLY A 50 -3.39 -12.08 6.12
N ASP A 51 -3.31 -12.84 5.03
CA ASP A 51 -2.50 -14.05 4.99
C ASP A 51 -1.06 -13.78 5.49
N PRO A 52 -0.59 -14.45 6.55
CA PRO A 52 0.74 -14.27 7.11
C PRO A 52 1.87 -14.44 6.08
N GLN A 53 1.65 -15.25 5.04
CA GLN A 53 2.62 -15.48 3.97
C GLN A 53 2.70 -14.27 3.03
N GLN A 54 1.56 -13.76 2.54
CA GLN A 54 1.51 -12.57 1.69
C GLN A 54 2.18 -11.37 2.36
N ARG A 55 1.95 -11.22 3.68
CA ARG A 55 2.63 -10.21 4.49
C ARG A 55 4.14 -10.39 4.51
N ARG A 56 4.64 -11.60 4.81
CA ARG A 56 6.09 -11.86 4.86
C ARG A 56 6.77 -11.58 3.53
N ASP A 57 6.06 -11.80 2.42
CA ASP A 57 6.58 -11.53 1.10
C ASP A 57 6.65 -10.01 0.84
N LEU A 58 5.65 -9.23 1.25
CA LEU A 58 5.70 -7.76 1.21
C LEU A 58 6.81 -7.18 2.09
N GLU A 59 7.01 -7.73 3.30
CA GLU A 59 8.08 -7.31 4.22
C GLU A 59 9.48 -7.53 3.63
N ARG A 60 9.64 -8.47 2.68
CA ARG A 60 10.91 -8.80 2.02
C ARG A 60 11.11 -8.10 0.68
N ALA A 61 10.05 -7.54 0.10
CA ALA A 61 10.11 -6.91 -1.20
C ALA A 61 10.95 -5.64 -1.16
N ALA A 62 11.77 -5.41 -2.20
CA ALA A 62 12.54 -4.18 -2.34
C ALA A 62 11.68 -3.04 -2.91
N SER A 63 10.72 -3.39 -3.77
CA SER A 63 9.84 -2.44 -4.42
C SER A 63 8.45 -3.01 -4.63
N TYR A 64 7.46 -2.12 -4.73
CA TYR A 64 6.08 -2.49 -4.99
C TYR A 64 5.34 -1.41 -5.78
N GLN A 65 4.31 -1.84 -6.49
CA GLN A 65 3.28 -0.99 -7.06
C GLN A 65 1.93 -1.53 -6.59
N TYR A 66 0.94 -0.67 -6.41
CA TYR A 66 -0.39 -1.12 -6.03
C TYR A 66 -1.50 -0.35 -6.73
N ARG A 67 -2.68 -0.97 -6.75
CA ARG A 67 -3.93 -0.40 -7.26
C ARG A 67 -5.02 -0.59 -6.22
N VAL A 68 -5.66 0.51 -5.83
CA VAL A 68 -6.78 0.53 -4.87
C VAL A 68 -8.08 0.57 -5.65
N TYR A 69 -9.03 -0.24 -5.24
CA TYR A 69 -10.37 -0.32 -5.83
C TYR A 69 -11.44 -0.09 -4.75
N VAL A 70 -12.60 0.38 -5.19
CA VAL A 70 -13.83 0.46 -4.40
C VAL A 70 -14.98 -0.01 -5.28
N ASP A 71 -15.76 -0.98 -4.79
CA ASP A 71 -16.83 -1.65 -5.52
C ASP A 71 -16.40 -2.11 -6.93
N GLY A 72 -15.14 -2.58 -7.04
CA GLY A 72 -14.53 -3.03 -8.30
C GLY A 72 -14.06 -1.90 -9.25
N ALA A 73 -14.36 -0.63 -8.96
CA ALA A 73 -13.84 0.51 -9.71
C ALA A 73 -12.44 0.90 -9.24
N LEU A 74 -11.52 1.16 -10.18
CA LEU A 74 -10.17 1.62 -9.85
C LEU A 74 -10.24 3.04 -9.25
N LEU A 75 -9.88 3.16 -7.98
CA LEU A 75 -9.79 4.44 -7.28
C LEU A 75 -8.42 5.09 -7.49
N TYR A 76 -7.36 4.29 -7.42
CA TYR A 76 -5.99 4.79 -7.45
C TYR A 76 -5.01 3.75 -7.98
N SER A 77 -3.96 4.21 -8.68
CA SER A 77 -2.81 3.38 -9.07
C SER A 77 -1.53 4.12 -8.69
N SER A 78 -0.69 3.48 -7.88
CA SER A 78 0.58 4.07 -7.46
C SER A 78 1.61 4.06 -8.60
N PRO A 79 2.64 4.93 -8.54
CA PRO A 79 3.89 4.65 -9.25
C PRO A 79 4.60 3.46 -8.59
N PRO A 80 5.69 2.92 -9.19
CA PRO A 80 6.60 2.05 -8.47
C PRO A 80 7.16 2.77 -7.24
N LEU A 81 7.19 2.09 -6.10
CA LEU A 81 7.67 2.61 -4.82
C LEU A 81 8.74 1.66 -4.28
N ARG A 82 9.79 2.21 -3.69
CA ARG A 82 10.74 1.46 -2.85
C ARG A 82 10.12 1.26 -1.48
N VAL A 83 10.26 0.06 -0.94
CA VAL A 83 9.82 -0.23 0.44
C VAL A 83 10.84 0.37 1.40
N HIS A 84 10.37 1.15 2.37
CA HIS A 84 11.20 1.75 3.41
C HIS A 84 10.93 1.16 4.79
N GLU A 85 9.66 0.90 5.10
CA GLU A 85 9.23 0.43 6.40
C GLU A 85 8.01 -0.47 6.24
N THR A 86 7.94 -1.51 7.06
CA THR A 86 6.72 -2.28 7.27
C THR A 86 6.47 -2.37 8.77
N ARG A 87 5.26 -2.07 9.21
CA ARG A 87 4.89 -2.15 10.63
C ARG A 87 3.48 -2.65 10.82
N ARG A 88 3.21 -3.12 12.04
CA ARG A 88 1.87 -3.53 12.48
C ARG A 88 1.27 -2.47 13.39
N GLU A 89 0.00 -2.19 13.17
CA GLU A 89 -0.80 -1.42 14.11
C GLU A 89 -1.43 -2.35 15.15
N SER A 90 -1.90 -1.76 16.26
CA SER A 90 -2.46 -2.51 17.39
C SER A 90 -3.73 -3.32 17.06
N ASP A 91 -4.41 -2.98 15.96
CA ASP A 91 -5.59 -3.68 15.44
C ASP A 91 -5.26 -4.85 14.50
N GLY A 92 -3.97 -5.13 14.28
CA GLY A 92 -3.49 -6.18 13.38
C GLY A 92 -3.25 -5.72 11.95
N SER A 93 -3.63 -4.50 11.59
CA SER A 93 -3.41 -3.95 10.24
C SER A 93 -1.92 -3.87 9.92
N LEU A 94 -1.59 -4.13 8.65
CA LEU A 94 -0.24 -4.00 8.14
C LEU A 94 -0.08 -2.65 7.43
N VAL A 95 0.92 -1.87 7.84
CA VAL A 95 1.28 -0.61 7.17
C VAL A 95 2.56 -0.83 6.39
N VAL A 96 2.52 -0.56 5.09
CA VAL A 96 3.68 -0.54 4.19
C VAL A 96 3.96 0.91 3.83
N VAL A 97 5.19 1.36 4.08
CA VAL A 97 5.64 2.71 3.76
C VAL A 97 6.60 2.64 2.58
N GLY A 98 6.36 3.46 1.56
CA GLY A 98 7.29 3.56 0.42
C GLY A 98 7.34 4.95 -0.20
N SER A 99 8.37 5.19 -1.00
CA SER A 99 8.51 6.40 -1.81
C SER A 99 9.03 6.04 -3.20
N PRO A 100 8.79 6.88 -4.22
CA PRO A 100 9.32 6.67 -5.58
C PRO A 100 10.85 6.53 -5.61
#